data_AF-A0A8H4VMW4-F1
#
_entry.id   AF-A0A8H4VMW4-F1
#
_cell.length_a   1.000
_cell.length_b   1.000
_cell.length_c   1.000
_cell.angle_alpha   90.00
_cell.angle_beta   90.00
_cell.angle_gamma   90.00
#
_symmetry.space_group_name_H-M   'P 1'
#
loop_
_entity.id
_entity.type
_entity.pdbx_description
1 polymer ?
#
loop_
_entity_poly.entity_id
_entity_poly.type
_entity_poly.pdbx_seq_one_letter_code
_entity_poly.pdbx_strand_id
1 'polypeptide(L)'
;MASLVKNVVHWGTNNRAKPPAQVDLCEICGKKPKFVDKGFKHPYCSRSCARNGTGPSPSVCLLQGCRATGKTAFANFCSEVHARESVRLGQAEGCELCDIQPRIAGSTLCIPCDRLVREEPRLKELNPDGKTFKNLRAQFLSEWESPTVSAVFEKAYEIILPRDVRVRHEQFS
;
A
#
# COMPACT_ATOMS: atom_id res chain seq x y z
N MET A 1 36.08 -64.26 42.07
CA MET A 1 36.42 -62.86 41.74
C MET A 1 36.05 -62.63 40.28
N ALA A 2 34.95 -61.92 40.02
CA ALA A 2 34.45 -61.66 38.67
C ALA A 2 35.15 -60.42 38.10
N SER A 3 35.80 -60.56 36.95
CA SER A 3 36.40 -59.44 36.21
C SER A 3 35.71 -59.30 34.86
N LEU A 4 34.92 -58.23 34.75
CA LEU A 4 34.16 -57.83 33.56
C LEU A 4 35.11 -57.18 32.54
N VAL A 5 35.26 -57.81 31.37
CA VAL A 5 35.95 -57.25 30.20
C VAL A 5 34.98 -56.31 29.49
N LYS A 6 35.30 -55.01 29.39
CA LYS A 6 34.50 -54.01 28.66
C LYS A 6 34.97 -53.91 27.22
N ASN A 7 34.04 -54.16 26.29
CA ASN A 7 34.18 -53.94 24.86
C ASN A 7 34.37 -52.45 24.53
N VAL A 8 35.34 -52.14 23.67
CA VAL A 8 35.58 -50.81 23.11
C VAL A 8 34.74 -50.64 21.85
N VAL A 9 33.79 -49.70 21.88
CA VAL A 9 33.02 -49.29 20.70
C VAL A 9 33.61 -47.97 20.19
N HIS A 10 34.24 -47.99 19.01
CA HIS A 10 34.66 -46.78 18.30
C HIS A 10 33.43 -46.11 17.68
N TRP A 11 33.11 -44.89 18.12
CA TRP A 11 32.13 -44.04 17.45
C TRP A 11 32.84 -43.19 16.39
N GLY A 12 32.66 -43.54 15.12
CA GLY A 12 33.10 -42.74 13.98
C GLY A 12 32.32 -41.44 13.88
N THR A 13 33.03 -40.31 13.96
CA THR A 13 32.49 -38.97 13.64
C THR A 13 32.33 -38.83 12.13
N ASN A 14 31.11 -39.00 11.63
CA ASN A 14 30.72 -38.58 10.29
C ASN A 14 30.71 -37.05 10.22
N ASN A 15 31.83 -36.46 9.77
CA ASN A 15 31.86 -35.08 9.29
C ASN A 15 31.05 -35.00 7.99
N ARG A 16 29.73 -34.78 8.13
CA ARG A 16 28.86 -34.41 7.02
C ARG A 16 29.27 -33.00 6.58
N ALA A 17 30.14 -32.92 5.59
CA ALA A 17 30.49 -31.67 4.93
C ALA A 17 29.22 -30.97 4.46
N LYS A 18 28.93 -29.80 5.02
CA LYS A 18 27.93 -28.87 4.47
C LYS A 18 28.41 -28.50 3.05
N PRO A 19 27.55 -28.57 2.01
CA PRO A 19 27.91 -28.04 0.71
C PRO A 19 28.26 -26.55 0.85
N PRO A 20 29.23 -26.02 0.08
CA PRO A 20 29.59 -24.62 0.14
C PRO A 20 28.33 -23.80 -0.12
N ALA A 21 27.98 -22.92 0.83
CA ALA A 21 26.88 -21.99 0.65
C ALA A 21 27.17 -21.20 -0.63
N GLN A 22 26.36 -21.40 -1.67
CA GLN A 22 26.42 -20.59 -2.88
C GLN A 22 26.28 -19.14 -2.44
N VAL A 23 27.37 -18.38 -2.54
CA VAL A 23 27.38 -16.97 -2.17
C VAL A 23 26.56 -16.27 -3.24
N ASP A 24 25.33 -15.92 -2.88
CA ASP A 24 24.39 -15.24 -3.75
C ASP A 24 24.87 -13.79 -3.94
N LEU A 25 25.68 -13.58 -4.99
CA LEU A 25 26.38 -12.34 -5.29
C LEU A 25 25.42 -11.29 -5.85
N CYS A 26 25.77 -10.03 -5.65
CA CYS A 26 25.05 -8.88 -6.18
C CYS A 26 24.99 -8.92 -7.71
N GLU A 27 23.79 -8.77 -8.25
CA GLU A 27 23.54 -8.81 -9.71
C GLU A 27 24.11 -7.60 -10.44
N ILE A 28 24.39 -6.51 -9.70
CA ILE A 28 24.88 -5.25 -10.27
C ILE A 28 26.41 -5.19 -10.31
N CYS A 29 27.10 -5.68 -9.28
CA CYS A 29 28.56 -5.57 -9.21
C CYS A 29 29.30 -6.91 -9.26
N GLY A 30 28.62 -8.04 -9.04
CA GLY A 30 29.22 -9.38 -9.03
C GLY A 30 30.29 -9.63 -7.96
N LYS A 31 30.58 -8.66 -7.09
CA LYS A 31 31.75 -8.68 -6.18
C LYS A 31 31.40 -8.98 -4.72
N LYS A 32 30.22 -8.55 -4.28
CA LYS A 32 29.77 -8.63 -2.88
C LYS A 32 28.48 -9.44 -2.80
N PRO A 33 28.23 -10.17 -1.69
CA PRO A 33 26.95 -10.85 -1.48
C PRO A 33 25.78 -9.86 -1.49
N LYS A 34 24.60 -10.36 -1.84
CA LYS A 34 23.34 -9.64 -1.77
C LYS A 34 23.08 -9.11 -0.35
N PHE A 35 22.60 -7.87 -0.26
CA PHE A 35 22.26 -7.22 1.01
C PHE A 35 20.96 -7.80 1.57
N VAL A 36 20.96 -8.16 2.85
CA VAL A 36 19.78 -8.69 3.55
C VAL A 36 19.34 -7.67 4.59
N ASP A 37 18.12 -7.16 4.45
CA ASP A 37 17.49 -6.23 5.40
C ASP A 37 16.26 -6.89 6.04
N LYS A 38 16.27 -7.06 7.35
CA LYS A 38 15.17 -7.66 8.13
C LYS A 38 14.61 -8.98 7.54
N GLY A 39 15.48 -9.80 6.94
CA GLY A 39 15.11 -11.07 6.30
C GLY A 39 14.74 -10.98 4.81
N PHE A 40 14.58 -9.77 4.25
CA PHE A 40 14.43 -9.56 2.81
C PHE A 40 15.79 -9.47 2.13
N LYS A 41 16.04 -10.36 1.15
CA LYS A 41 17.28 -10.37 0.36
C LYS A 41 17.10 -9.50 -0.89
N HIS A 42 17.87 -8.42 -0.99
CA HIS A 42 17.88 -7.54 -2.16
C HIS A 42 18.76 -8.11 -3.28
N PRO A 43 18.48 -7.83 -4.57
CA PRO A 43 19.34 -8.27 -5.69
C PRO A 43 20.70 -7.55 -5.74
N TYR A 44 20.93 -6.55 -4.87
CA TYR A 44 22.13 -5.73 -4.82
C TYR A 44 22.86 -5.84 -3.48
N CYS A 45 24.16 -5.50 -3.44
CA CYS A 45 24.97 -5.54 -2.21
C CYS A 45 24.97 -4.24 -1.39
N SER A 46 24.54 -3.12 -1.97
CA SER A 46 24.62 -1.80 -1.33
C SER A 46 23.66 -0.80 -1.98
N ARG A 47 23.46 0.36 -1.33
CA ARG A 47 22.67 1.48 -1.90
C ARG A 47 23.23 1.98 -3.24
N SER A 48 24.55 1.99 -3.40
CA SER A 48 25.18 2.40 -4.68
C SER A 48 24.82 1.43 -5.80
N CYS A 49 24.86 0.13 -5.54
CA CYS A 49 24.39 -0.87 -6.50
C CYS A 49 22.87 -0.82 -6.71
N ALA A 50 22.09 -0.51 -5.67
CA ALA A 50 20.65 -0.32 -5.79
C ALA A 50 20.26 0.82 -6.74
N ARG A 51 21.07 1.90 -6.78
CA ARG A 51 20.87 3.04 -7.68
C ARG A 51 21.27 2.75 -9.13
N ASN A 52 22.30 1.94 -9.32
CA ASN A 52 22.81 1.60 -10.64
C ASN A 52 22.11 0.38 -11.27
N GLY A 53 21.24 -0.28 -10.52
CA GLY A 53 20.49 -1.44 -10.99
C GLY A 53 19.20 -1.07 -11.73
N THR A 54 18.64 -2.04 -12.44
CA THR A 54 17.38 -1.94 -13.21
C THR A 54 16.10 -1.97 -12.35
N GLY A 55 16.22 -1.92 -11.01
CA GLY A 55 15.08 -1.89 -10.09
C GLY A 55 14.70 -0.46 -9.68
N PRO A 56 13.52 -0.27 -9.03
CA PRO A 56 13.15 1.01 -8.45
C PRO A 56 14.23 1.44 -7.44
N SER A 57 14.99 2.47 -7.82
CA SER A 57 16.11 2.92 -7.00
C SER A 57 15.55 3.54 -5.71
N PRO A 58 16.16 3.24 -4.54
CA PRO A 58 15.78 3.90 -3.31
C PRO A 58 16.09 5.39 -3.44
N SER A 59 15.05 6.20 -3.64
CA SER A 59 15.14 7.65 -3.69
C SER A 59 15.56 8.17 -2.31
N VAL A 60 16.35 9.23 -2.28
CA VAL A 60 16.63 9.94 -1.02
C VAL A 60 15.39 10.74 -0.68
N CYS A 61 15.15 10.94 0.62
CA CYS A 61 14.19 11.92 1.09
C CYS A 61 14.43 13.26 0.39
N LEU A 62 13.37 13.85 -0.17
CA LEU A 62 13.47 15.12 -0.92
C LEU A 62 13.74 16.34 -0.03
N LEU A 63 13.62 16.22 1.30
CA LEU A 63 13.96 17.30 2.23
C LEU A 63 15.48 17.52 2.21
N GLN A 64 15.91 18.75 1.92
CA GLN A 64 17.33 19.09 1.86
C GLN A 64 18.03 18.79 3.19
N GLY A 65 19.19 18.14 3.11
CA GLY A 65 19.96 17.70 4.29
C GLY A 65 19.54 16.34 4.87
N CYS A 66 18.40 15.77 4.47
CA CYS A 66 18.00 14.44 4.90
C CYS A 66 18.66 13.34 4.05
N ARG A 67 19.24 12.32 4.69
CA ARG A 67 19.87 11.17 4.01
C ARG A 67 19.08 9.86 4.15
N ALA A 68 17.87 9.94 4.71
CA ALA A 68 16.97 8.81 4.82
C ALA A 68 16.41 8.41 3.45
N THR A 69 15.93 7.17 3.34
CA THR A 69 15.26 6.69 2.13
C THR A 69 13.86 7.29 2.03
N GLY A 70 13.57 7.93 0.90
CA GLY A 70 12.25 8.44 0.54
C GLY A 70 11.25 7.30 0.33
N LYS A 71 9.97 7.59 0.57
CA LYS A 71 8.87 6.66 0.36
C LYS A 71 7.83 7.33 -0.53
N THR A 72 7.36 6.61 -1.55
CA THR A 72 6.32 7.11 -2.45
C THR A 72 5.01 7.42 -1.72
N ALA A 73 4.71 6.70 -0.64
CA ALA A 73 3.58 6.97 0.26
C ALA A 73 3.60 8.37 0.89
N PHE A 74 4.77 9.01 0.92
CA PHE A 74 4.96 10.38 1.40
C PHE A 74 5.58 11.25 0.32
N ALA A 75 5.20 11.11 -0.95
CA ALA A 75 5.73 11.92 -2.06
C ALA A 75 7.29 11.95 -2.12
N ASN A 76 7.92 10.79 -1.90
CA ASN A 76 9.39 10.60 -1.83
C ASN A 76 10.08 11.24 -0.61
N PHE A 77 9.33 11.63 0.42
CA PHE A 77 9.88 11.95 1.74
C PHE A 77 9.99 10.70 2.62
N CYS A 78 10.87 10.70 3.61
CA CYS A 78 11.02 9.54 4.51
C CYS A 78 9.88 9.42 5.53
N SER A 79 9.18 10.53 5.79
CA SER A 79 8.04 10.64 6.70
C SER A 79 7.14 11.80 6.28
N GLU A 80 5.91 11.80 6.80
CA GLU A 80 4.96 12.89 6.62
C GLU A 80 5.48 14.22 7.21
N VAL A 81 6.19 14.16 8.34
CA VAL A 81 6.79 15.35 8.97
C VAL A 81 7.77 16.04 8.02
N HIS A 82 8.62 15.26 7.33
CA HIS A 82 9.57 15.82 6.38
C HIS A 82 8.90 16.37 5.12
N ALA A 83 7.79 15.75 4.70
CA ALA A 83 6.99 16.25 3.60
C ALA A 83 6.43 17.64 3.93
N ARG A 84 5.78 17.80 5.09
CA ARG A 84 5.26 19.10 5.55
C ARG A 84 6.35 20.15 5.74
N GLU A 85 7.47 19.75 6.35
CA GLU A 85 8.60 20.65 6.56
C GLU A 85 9.17 21.18 5.24
N SER A 86 9.22 20.35 4.21
CA SER A 86 9.69 20.79 2.88
C SER A 86 8.81 21.88 2.27
N VAL A 87 7.49 21.81 2.47
CA VAL A 87 6.55 22.86 2.03
C VAL A 87 6.76 24.11 2.86
N ARG A 88 6.85 23.97 4.20
CA ARG A 88 7.09 25.09 5.12
C ARG A 88 8.37 25.88 4.81
N LEU A 89 9.43 25.17 4.39
CA LEU A 89 10.72 25.75 4.00
C LEU A 89 10.75 26.24 2.54
N GLY A 90 9.66 26.09 1.77
CA GLY A 90 9.62 26.45 0.35
C GLY A 90 10.48 25.55 -0.56
N GLN A 91 10.84 24.34 -0.11
CA GLN A 91 11.64 23.38 -0.87
C GLN A 91 10.78 22.49 -1.79
N ALA A 92 9.49 22.36 -1.49
CA ALA A 92 8.53 21.65 -2.32
C ALA A 92 7.27 22.50 -2.49
N GLU A 93 6.63 22.40 -3.64
CA GLU A 93 5.35 23.07 -3.89
C GLU A 93 4.24 22.45 -3.04
N GLY A 94 3.49 23.31 -2.35
CA GLY A 94 2.34 22.92 -1.54
C GLY A 94 1.14 22.51 -2.38
N CYS A 95 0.34 21.58 -1.86
CA CYS A 95 -0.96 21.20 -2.40
C CYS A 95 -1.88 22.41 -2.55
N GLU A 96 -2.51 22.60 -3.70
CA GLU A 96 -3.43 23.73 -3.92
C GLU A 96 -4.66 23.73 -3.00
N LEU A 97 -5.04 22.56 -2.46
CA LEU A 97 -6.23 22.44 -1.60
C LEU A 97 -5.93 22.70 -0.11
N CYS A 98 -4.79 22.22 0.40
CA CYS A 98 -4.50 22.27 1.83
C CYS A 98 -3.25 23.06 2.21
N ASP A 99 -2.36 23.33 1.26
CA ASP A 99 -1.07 24.03 1.43
C ASP A 99 -0.14 23.47 2.53
N ILE A 100 -0.44 22.28 3.05
CA ILE A 100 0.31 21.64 4.16
C ILE A 100 1.25 20.56 3.64
N GLN A 101 0.82 19.82 2.61
CA GLN A 101 1.54 18.66 2.07
C GLN A 101 2.04 18.95 0.67
N PRO A 102 3.17 18.36 0.26
CA PRO A 102 3.71 18.58 -1.07
C PRO A 102 2.82 17.94 -2.15
N ARG A 103 2.85 18.52 -3.34
CA ARG A 103 2.20 17.99 -4.54
C ARG A 103 2.76 16.61 -4.92
N ILE A 104 1.91 15.75 -5.47
CA ILE A 104 2.37 14.51 -6.11
C ILE A 104 3.00 14.88 -7.45
N ALA A 105 4.03 14.14 -7.88
CA ALA A 105 4.56 14.30 -9.23
C ALA A 105 3.44 14.13 -10.29
N GLY A 106 3.19 15.18 -11.07
CA GLY A 106 2.15 15.21 -12.10
C GLY A 106 0.72 15.55 -11.62
N SER A 107 0.54 15.97 -10.36
CA SER A 107 -0.75 16.48 -9.85
C SER A 107 -0.53 17.80 -9.11
N THR A 108 -1.55 18.66 -9.06
CA THR A 108 -1.52 19.90 -8.25
C THR A 108 -1.91 19.66 -6.79
N LEU A 109 -2.34 18.43 -6.47
CA LEU A 109 -2.81 18.02 -5.15
C LEU A 109 -1.81 17.09 -4.46
N CYS A 110 -1.86 17.04 -3.13
CA CYS A 110 -1.18 16.02 -2.34
C CYS A 110 -1.95 14.69 -2.33
N ILE A 111 -1.30 13.59 -1.91
CA ILE A 111 -1.91 12.24 -1.89
C ILE A 111 -3.27 12.20 -1.17
N PRO A 112 -3.45 12.79 0.03
CA PRO A 112 -4.75 12.80 0.69
C PRO A 112 -5.82 13.58 -0.08
N CYS A 113 -5.49 14.79 -0.55
CA CYS A 113 -6.43 15.65 -1.27
C CYS A 113 -6.80 15.09 -2.64
N ASP A 114 -5.85 14.50 -3.38
CA ASP A 114 -6.10 13.83 -4.65
C ASP A 114 -7.09 12.67 -4.48
N ARG A 115 -6.96 11.88 -3.40
CA ARG A 115 -7.93 10.83 -3.08
C ARG A 115 -9.31 11.40 -2.76
N LEU A 116 -9.39 12.47 -1.96
CA LEU A 116 -10.66 13.11 -1.63
C LEU A 116 -11.38 13.61 -2.90
N VAL A 117 -10.64 14.18 -3.85
CA VAL A 117 -11.22 14.69 -5.09
C VAL A 117 -11.59 13.56 -6.06
N ARG A 118 -10.83 12.46 -6.08
CA ARG A 118 -11.13 11.29 -6.93
C ARG A 118 -12.28 10.43 -6.42
N GLU A 119 -12.56 10.44 -5.12
CA GLU A 119 -13.71 9.75 -4.55
C GLU A 119 -14.98 10.57 -4.81
N GLU A 120 -15.43 10.58 -6.07
CA GLU A 120 -16.76 11.09 -6.41
C GLU A 120 -17.86 10.11 -5.94
N PRO A 121 -19.07 10.58 -5.60
CA PRO A 121 -20.23 9.72 -5.41
C PRO A 121 -20.43 8.79 -6.61
N ARG A 122 -20.50 7.49 -6.37
CA ARG A 122 -20.67 6.50 -7.44
C ARG A 122 -22.08 5.94 -7.42
N LEU A 123 -22.67 5.78 -8.60
CA LEU A 123 -23.91 5.03 -8.76
C LEU A 123 -23.61 3.58 -9.09
N LYS A 124 -24.26 2.67 -8.37
CA LYS A 124 -24.23 1.24 -8.68
C LYS A 124 -25.64 0.76 -8.95
N GLU A 125 -25.91 0.32 -10.18
CA GLU A 125 -27.19 -0.28 -10.52
C GLU A 125 -27.41 -1.55 -9.69
N LEU A 126 -28.58 -1.67 -9.09
CA LEU A 126 -28.98 -2.85 -8.34
C LEU A 126 -29.40 -3.96 -9.31
N ASN A 127 -29.04 -5.19 -8.98
CA ASN A 127 -29.49 -6.35 -9.76
C ASN A 127 -31.03 -6.48 -9.67
N PRO A 128 -31.76 -6.51 -10.79
CA PRO A 128 -33.22 -6.66 -10.81
C PRO A 128 -33.72 -7.92 -10.08
N ASP A 129 -32.94 -9.00 -10.08
CA ASP A 129 -33.29 -10.24 -9.40
C ASP A 129 -32.94 -10.25 -7.91
N GLY A 130 -32.20 -9.25 -7.46
CA GLY A 130 -31.74 -9.11 -6.08
C GLY A 130 -32.87 -8.80 -5.11
N LYS A 131 -32.73 -9.27 -3.86
CA LYS A 131 -33.70 -9.05 -2.78
C LYS A 131 -33.95 -7.55 -2.54
N THR A 132 -32.88 -6.74 -2.51
CA THR A 132 -32.98 -5.29 -2.27
C THR A 132 -33.81 -4.59 -3.36
N PHE A 133 -33.57 -4.91 -4.64
CA PHE A 133 -34.33 -4.36 -5.75
C PHE A 133 -35.82 -4.74 -5.66
N LYS A 134 -36.10 -6.02 -5.41
CA LYS A 134 -37.48 -6.53 -5.27
C LYS A 134 -38.22 -5.86 -4.13
N ASN A 135 -37.56 -5.66 -2.98
CA ASN A 135 -38.13 -4.96 -1.84
C ASN A 135 -38.43 -3.49 -2.17
N LEU A 136 -37.48 -2.77 -2.77
CA LEU A 136 -37.68 -1.36 -3.17
C LEU A 136 -38.81 -1.22 -4.20
N ARG A 137 -38.86 -2.13 -5.18
CA ARG A 137 -39.93 -2.16 -6.17
C ARG A 137 -41.29 -2.40 -5.53
N ALA A 138 -41.39 -3.36 -4.61
CA ALA A 138 -42.64 -3.65 -3.91
C ALA A 138 -43.10 -2.43 -3.09
N GLN A 139 -42.19 -1.82 -2.33
CA GLN A 139 -42.47 -0.62 -1.54
C GLN A 139 -42.93 0.54 -2.41
N PHE A 140 -42.18 0.86 -3.47
CA PHE A 140 -42.52 1.96 -4.38
C PHE A 140 -43.90 1.78 -5.01
N LEU A 141 -44.21 0.57 -5.49
CA LEU A 141 -45.52 0.29 -6.11
C LEU A 141 -46.66 0.28 -5.09
N SER A 142 -46.42 -0.12 -3.84
CA SER A 142 -47.44 -0.09 -2.78
C SER A 142 -47.78 1.31 -2.29
N GLU A 143 -46.78 2.21 -2.30
CA GLU A 143 -46.93 3.60 -1.86
C GLU A 143 -47.29 4.54 -3.04
N TRP A 144 -47.37 4.01 -4.27
CA TRP A 144 -47.70 4.81 -5.44
C TRP A 144 -49.19 5.14 -5.49
N GLU A 145 -49.54 6.35 -5.06
CA GLU A 145 -50.91 6.87 -5.14
C GLU A 145 -51.07 7.79 -6.35
N SER A 146 -51.47 7.23 -7.49
CA SER A 146 -51.92 8.01 -8.65
C SER A 146 -53.19 7.42 -9.24
N PRO A 147 -54.31 8.17 -9.29
CA PRO A 147 -55.58 7.67 -9.81
C PRO A 147 -55.60 7.51 -11.34
N THR A 148 -54.59 8.04 -12.06
CA THR A 148 -54.62 8.12 -13.52
C THR A 148 -53.41 7.47 -14.21
N VAL A 149 -52.33 7.16 -13.49
CA VAL A 149 -51.10 6.63 -14.09
C VAL A 149 -50.51 5.51 -13.23
N SER A 150 -50.45 4.30 -13.78
CA SER A 150 -49.67 3.21 -13.20
C SER A 150 -48.18 3.47 -13.39
N ALA A 151 -47.42 3.52 -12.30
CA ALA A 151 -45.97 3.65 -12.38
C ALA A 151 -45.28 2.34 -12.73
N VAL A 152 -44.11 2.46 -13.35
CA VAL A 152 -43.22 1.35 -13.69
C VAL A 152 -41.92 1.53 -12.93
N PHE A 153 -41.45 0.46 -12.28
CA PHE A 153 -40.18 0.43 -11.57
C PHE A 153 -39.16 -0.36 -12.41
N GLU A 154 -38.35 0.36 -13.19
CA GLU A 154 -37.43 -0.25 -14.17
C GLU A 154 -36.03 -0.49 -13.58
N LYS A 155 -35.48 0.51 -12.89
CA LYS A 155 -34.11 0.49 -12.37
C LYS A 155 -34.03 1.11 -10.98
N ALA A 156 -33.05 0.67 -10.21
CA ALA A 156 -32.70 1.28 -8.93
C ALA A 156 -31.18 1.36 -8.81
N TYR A 157 -30.69 2.45 -8.25
CA TYR A 157 -29.26 2.71 -8.07
C TYR A 157 -28.96 2.89 -6.59
N GLU A 158 -27.93 2.19 -6.12
CA GLU A 158 -27.30 2.44 -4.83
C GLU A 158 -26.30 3.59 -5.00
N ILE A 159 -26.45 4.64 -4.19
CA ILE A 159 -25.51 5.76 -4.14
C ILE A 159 -24.40 5.38 -3.17
N ILE A 160 -23.21 5.12 -3.69
CA ILE A 160 -22.01 4.84 -2.92
C ILE A 160 -21.32 6.17 -2.63
N LEU A 161 -21.54 6.66 -1.41
CA LEU A 161 -20.93 7.90 -0.93
C LEU A 161 -19.50 7.66 -0.41
N PRO A 162 -18.59 8.62 -0.63
CA PRO A 162 -17.27 8.65 0.01
C PRO A 162 -17.37 8.58 1.54
N ARG A 163 -16.31 8.05 2.18
CA ARG A 163 -16.33 7.80 3.63
C ARG A 163 -16.55 9.09 4.43
N ASP A 164 -15.92 10.19 4.03
CA ASP A 164 -16.05 11.49 4.69
C ASP A 164 -17.48 12.05 4.59
N VAL A 165 -18.18 11.82 3.48
CA VAL A 165 -19.58 12.24 3.32
C VAL A 165 -20.50 11.42 4.23
N ARG A 166 -20.28 10.10 4.32
CA ARG A 166 -21.05 9.24 5.23
C ARG A 166 -20.87 9.62 6.70
N VAL A 167 -19.63 9.86 7.13
CA VAL A 167 -19.34 10.28 8.51
C VAL A 167 -20.00 11.61 8.84
N ARG A 168 -20.04 12.56 7.90
CA ARG A 168 -20.79 13.81 8.10
C ARG A 168 -22.29 13.56 8.24
N HIS A 169 -22.88 12.73 7.39
CA HIS A 169 -24.32 12.41 7.49
C HIS A 169 -24.66 11.80 8.85
N GLU A 170 -23.88 10.82 9.33
CA GLU A 170 -24.09 10.17 10.63
C GLU A 170 -23.98 11.14 11.83
N GLN A 171 -23.28 12.26 11.69
CA GLN A 171 -23.20 13.28 12.75
C GLN A 171 -24.45 14.16 12.84
N PHE A 172 -25.28 14.20 11.78
CA PHE A 172 -26.46 15.07 11.68
C PHE A 172 -27.79 14.29 11.55
N SER A 173 -27.76 12.96 11.51
CA SER A 173 -28.93 12.07 11.48
C SER A 173 -29.22 11.48 12.85
#